data_AF-A0A9D0RD80-F1
#
_entry.id   AF-A0A9D0RD80-F1
#
_cell.length_a   1.000
_cell.length_b   1.000
_cell.length_c   1.000
_cell.angle_alpha   90.00
_cell.angle_beta   90.00
_cell.angle_gamma   90.00
#
_symmetry.space_group_name_H-M   'P 1'
#
loop_
_entity.id
_entity.type
_entity.pdbx_description
1 polymer ?
#
loop_
_entity_poly.entity_id
_entity_poly.type
_entity_poly.pdbx_seq_one_letter_code
_entity_poly.pdbx_strand_id
1 'polypeptide(L)'
;TLVNKMAPPLRRVYDQMSEPRWVISMGSCANGGGYYHYSYAIVRGCDRIVPVDIYVPGCPPTAEALLYGVIQLQNKIRRTNTIAR
;
A
#
# COMPACT_ATOMS: atom_id res chain seq x y z
N THR A 1 3.42 -8.30 -4.95
CA THR A 1 3.89 -7.86 -6.28
C THR A 1 2.69 -7.49 -7.12
N LEU A 2 2.77 -6.41 -7.90
CA LEU A 2 1.65 -5.97 -8.73
C LEU A 2 1.97 -6.14 -10.21
N VAL A 3 1.12 -6.88 -10.93
CA VAL A 3 1.26 -7.11 -12.38
C VAL A 3 0.39 -6.15 -13.18
N ASN A 4 0.79 -5.83 -14.41
CA ASN A 4 0.08 -4.89 -15.29
C ASN A 4 -1.40 -5.28 -15.47
N LYS A 5 -1.68 -6.58 -15.60
CA LYS A 5 -3.05 -7.09 -15.74
C LYS A 5 -3.92 -6.89 -14.49
N MET A 6 -3.30 -6.82 -13.31
CA MET A 6 -3.98 -6.67 -12.01
C MET A 6 -4.15 -5.19 -11.62
N ALA A 7 -3.50 -4.27 -12.33
CA ALA A 7 -3.61 -2.84 -12.04
C ALA A 7 -5.05 -2.29 -12.13
N PRO A 8 -5.84 -2.57 -13.19
CA PRO A 8 -7.20 -2.05 -13.28
C PRO A 8 -8.18 -2.64 -12.26
N PRO A 9 -8.17 -3.97 -11.96
CA PRO A 9 -8.96 -4.52 -10.86
C PRO A 9 -8.63 -3.89 -9.51
N LEU A 10 -7.34 -3.66 -9.20
CA LEU A 10 -6.95 -3.04 -7.94
C LEU A 10 -7.53 -1.63 -7.79
N ARG A 11 -7.44 -0.81 -8.84
CA ARG A 11 -8.01 0.54 -8.84
C ARG A 11 -9.51 0.51 -8.56
N ARG A 12 -10.23 -0.40 -9.22
CA ARG A 12 -11.68 -0.57 -9.03
C ARG A 12 -12.05 -0.92 -7.59
N VAL A 13 -11.30 -1.82 -6.94
CA VAL A 13 -11.53 -2.15 -5.53
C VAL A 13 -11.28 -0.94 -4.64
N TYR A 14 -10.20 -0.18 -4.90
CA TYR A 14 -9.90 1.04 -4.15
C TYR A 14 -11.00 2.09 -4.28
N ASP A 15 -11.54 2.31 -5.49
CA ASP A 15 -12.60 3.28 -5.74
C ASP A 15 -13.96 2.86 -5.14
N GLN A 16 -14.15 1.56 -4.87
CA GLN A 16 -15.35 1.03 -4.20
C GLN A 16 -15.34 1.18 -2.67
N MET A 17 -14.19 1.50 -2.06
CA MET A 17 -14.08 1.69 -0.62
C MET A 17 -14.63 3.06 -0.19
N SER A 18 -15.50 3.07 0.83
CA SER A 18 -16.04 4.30 1.43
C SER A 18 -14.96 5.14 2.12
N GLU A 19 -15.13 6.46 2.16
CA GLU A 19 -14.28 7.34 2.96
C GLU A 19 -14.62 7.26 4.45
N PRO A 20 -13.63 7.33 5.36
CA PRO A 20 -12.19 7.46 5.13
C PRO A 20 -11.49 6.12 4.81
N ARG A 21 -10.56 6.12 3.85
CA ARG A 21 -9.81 4.94 3.40
C ARG A 21 -8.29 5.18 3.46
N TRP A 22 -7.54 4.13 3.79
CA TRP A 22 -6.07 4.16 3.85
C TRP A 22 -5.45 2.96 3.16
N VAL A 23 -4.23 3.12 2.65
CA VAL A 23 -3.51 2.06 1.93
C VAL A 23 -2.14 1.81 2.55
N ILE A 24 -1.89 0.55 2.94
CA ILE A 24 -0.57 0.09 3.37
C ILE A 24 0.06 -0.69 2.21
N SER A 25 1.24 -0.26 1.76
CA SER A 25 2.04 -1.03 0.80
C SER A 25 2.97 -1.99 1.54
N MET A 26 2.74 -3.29 1.36
CA MET A 26 3.49 -4.35 2.05
C MET A 26 4.57 -4.95 1.14
N GLY A 27 5.83 -4.77 1.54
CA GLY A 27 6.99 -5.41 0.94
C GLY A 27 7.56 -4.70 -0.28
N SER A 28 8.81 -5.03 -0.60
CA SER A 28 9.62 -4.38 -1.65
C SER A 28 8.95 -4.40 -3.02
N CYS A 29 8.28 -5.51 -3.35
CA CYS A 29 7.59 -5.67 -4.63
C CYS A 29 6.37 -4.77 -4.78
N ALA A 30 5.63 -4.48 -3.71
CA ALA A 30 4.51 -3.54 -3.76
C ALA A 30 4.98 -2.09 -3.70
N ASN A 31 6.06 -1.81 -2.95
CA ASN A 31 6.59 -0.46 -2.79
C ASN A 31 7.16 0.09 -4.11
N GLY A 32 7.89 -0.73 -4.88
CA GLY A 32 8.58 -0.24 -6.08
C GLY A 32 8.84 -1.29 -7.16
N GLY A 33 8.13 -2.43 -7.14
CA GLY A 33 8.40 -3.55 -8.05
C GLY A 33 9.45 -4.54 -7.52
N GLY A 34 10.29 -4.12 -6.56
CA GLY A 34 11.17 -4.99 -5.78
C GLY A 34 12.07 -5.86 -6.65
N TYR A 35 12.14 -7.16 -6.32
CA TYR A 35 12.95 -8.13 -7.05
C TYR A 35 12.65 -8.19 -8.56
N TYR A 36 11.41 -7.86 -8.93
CA TYR A 36 10.94 -7.94 -10.31
C TYR A 36 10.82 -6.58 -11.00
N HIS A 37 11.52 -5.55 -10.50
CA HIS A 37 11.43 -4.18 -11.01
C HIS A 37 11.66 -4.05 -12.52
N TYR A 38 12.56 -4.88 -13.07
CA TYR A 38 12.93 -4.88 -14.49
C TYR A 38 12.07 -5.82 -15.36
N SER A 39 11.08 -6.50 -14.77
CA SER A 39 10.18 -7.35 -15.55
C SER A 39 9.17 -6.53 -16.34
N TYR A 40 8.85 -6.97 -17.56
CA TYR A 40 7.88 -6.32 -18.45
C TYR A 40 6.45 -6.36 -17.90
N ALA A 41 6.13 -7.37 -17.09
CA ALA A 41 4.77 -7.65 -16.64
C ALA A 41 4.39 -6.91 -15.35
N ILE A 42 5.31 -6.16 -14.74
CA ILE A 42 5.16 -5.65 -13.37
C ILE A 42 5.09 -4.13 -13.33
N VAL A 43 4.18 -3.65 -12.50
CA VAL A 43 4.06 -2.23 -12.21
C VAL A 43 5.10 -1.88 -11.16
N ARG A 44 5.87 -0.83 -11.45
CA ARG A 44 6.95 -0.32 -10.60
C ARG A 44 6.40 0.49 -9.42
N GLY A 45 5.67 -0.20 -8.54
CA GLY A 45 5.08 0.35 -7.32
C GLY A 45 3.55 0.48 -7.38
N CYS A 46 2.90 0.18 -6.25
CA CYS A 46 1.45 0.36 -6.06
C CYS A 46 1.03 1.83 -6.12
N ASP A 47 1.95 2.73 -5.75
CA ASP A 47 1.76 4.19 -5.70
C ASP A 47 1.34 4.81 -7.04
N ARG A 48 1.64 4.14 -8.15
CA ARG A 48 1.22 4.59 -9.50
C ARG A 48 -0.28 4.41 -9.76
N ILE A 49 -0.97 3.61 -8.96
CA ILE A 49 -2.38 3.22 -9.18
C ILE A 49 -3.26 3.76 -8.05
N VAL A 50 -2.80 3.60 -6.81
CA VAL A 50 -3.52 4.02 -5.61
C VAL A 50 -2.58 4.83 -4.71
N PRO A 51 -3.07 5.90 -4.05
CA PRO A 51 -2.24 6.66 -3.13
C PRO A 51 -1.91 5.81 -1.89
N VAL A 52 -0.62 5.66 -1.59
CA VAL A 52 -0.15 4.86 -0.45
C VAL A 52 0.09 5.74 0.77
N ASP A 53 -0.43 5.32 1.93
CA ASP A 53 -0.25 6.04 3.20
C ASP A 53 1.02 5.66 3.95
N ILE A 54 1.34 4.36 3.94
CA ILE A 54 2.45 3.77 4.68
C ILE A 54 3.11 2.68 3.84
N TYR A 55 4.44 2.69 3.84
CA TYR A 55 5.27 1.69 3.21
C TYR A 55 5.92 0.80 4.27
N VAL A 56 5.66 -0.50 4.21
CA VAL A 56 6.31 -1.51 5.06
C VAL A 56 7.44 -2.16 4.25
N PRO A 57 8.72 -1.90 4.59
CA PRO A 57 9.84 -2.52 3.90
C PRO A 57 9.99 -4.01 4.29
N GLY A 58 10.37 -4.84 3.31
CA GLY A 58 10.68 -6.27 3.55
C GLY A 58 10.49 -7.16 2.31
N CYS A 59 11.06 -8.36 2.32
CA CYS A 59 10.95 -9.33 1.21
C CYS A 59 11.01 -10.81 1.69
N PRO A 60 9.99 -11.33 2.38
CA PRO A 60 8.82 -10.62 2.91
C PRO A 60 9.15 -9.85 4.21
N PRO A 61 8.36 -8.83 4.59
CA PRO A 61 8.53 -8.17 5.89
C PRO A 61 8.26 -9.16 7.04
N THR A 62 8.96 -8.99 8.15
CA THR A 62 8.67 -9.74 9.38
C THR A 62 7.27 -9.38 9.89
N ALA A 63 6.63 -10.31 10.61
CA ALA A 63 5.31 -10.06 11.19
C ALA A 63 5.32 -8.82 12.12
N GLU A 64 6.40 -8.64 12.88
CA GLU A 64 6.62 -7.48 13.74
C GLU A 64 6.72 -6.18 12.94
N ALA A 65 7.42 -6.17 11.80
CA ALA A 65 7.52 -4.98 10.94
C ALA A 65 6.16 -4.61 10.33
N LEU A 66 5.34 -5.60 9.98
CA LEU A 66 3.97 -5.34 9.52
C LEU A 66 3.11 -4.75 10.65
N LEU A 67 3.18 -5.33 11.85
CA LEU A 67 2.46 -4.82 13.02
C LEU A 67 2.89 -3.39 13.34
N TYR A 68 4.19 -3.09 13.27
CA TYR A 68 4.71 -1.74 13.43
C TYR A 68 4.13 -0.77 12.40
N GLY A 69 4.01 -1.19 11.13
CA GLY A 69 3.36 -0.40 10.09
C GLY A 69 1.89 -0.10 10.39
N VAL A 70 1.15 -1.06 10.98
CA VAL A 70 -0.24 -0.85 11.42
C VAL A 70 -0.31 0.12 12.59
N ILE A 71 0.58 -0.01 13.58
CA ILE A 71 0.66 0.93 14.72
C ILE A 71 1.00 2.35 14.22
N GLN A 72 1.88 2.47 13.23
CA GLN A 72 2.19 3.74 12.60
C GLN A 72 0.96 4.33 11.88
N LEU A 73 0.13 3.48 11.24
CA LEU A 73 -1.14 3.93 10.66
C LEU A 73 -2.10 4.45 11.71
N GLN A 74 -2.27 3.71 12.80
CA GLN A 74 -3.12 4.13 13.93
C GLN A 74 -2.65 5.47 14.48
N ASN A 75 -1.34 5.67 14.63
CA ASN A 75 -0.77 6.94 15.07
C ASN A 75 -0.99 8.07 14.06
N LYS A 76 -0.93 7.79 12.75
CA LYS A 76 -1.26 8.76 11.69
C LYS A 76 -2.73 9.19 11.81
N ILE A 77 -3.65 8.24 11.92
CA ILE A 77 -5.09 8.49 12.06
C ILE A 77 -5.40 9.31 13.32
N ARG A 78 -4.80 8.94 14.47
CA ARG A 78 -4.96 9.67 15.74
C ARG A 78 -4.50 11.13 15.64
N ARG A 79 -3.46 11.42 14.86
CA ARG A 79 -2.98 12.80 14.64
C ARG A 79 -3.89 13.59 13.72
N THR A 80 -4.48 12.93 12.72
CA THR A 80 -5.35 13.59 11.74
C THR A 80 -6.67 14.07 12.34
N ASN A 81 -7.08 13.54 13.51
CA ASN A 81 -8.15 14.07 14.37
C ASN A 81 -9.31 14.73 13.59
N THR A 82 -9.84 14.02 12.60
CA THR A 82 -11.03 14.45 11.85
C THR A 82 -12.23 14.23 12.75
N ILE A 83 -12.40 15.13 13.72
CA ILE A 83 -13.68 15.33 14.39
C ILE A 83 -14.59 15.94 13.31
N ALA A 84 -15.21 15.07 12.51
CA ALA A 84 -16.48 15.40 11.88
C ALA A 84 -17.52 15.41 13.00
N ARG A 85 -17.63 16.56 13.67
CA ARG A 85 -18.79 16.92 14.48
C ARG A 85 -19.84 17.53 13.58
#